data_AF-A0A4Q5QR17-F1
#
_entry.id   AF-A0A4Q5QR17-F1
#
_cell.length_a   1.000
_cell.length_b   1.000
_cell.length_c   1.000
_cell.angle_alpha   90.00
_cell.angle_beta   90.00
_cell.angle_gamma   90.00
#
_symmetry.space_group_name_H-M   'P 1'
#
loop_
_entity.id
_entity.type
_entity.pdbx_description
1 polymer ?
#
loop_
_entity_poly.entity_id
_entity_poly.type
_entity_poly.pdbx_seq_one_letter_code
_entity_poly.pdbx_strand_id
1 'polypeptide(L)'
;MANKRYTDAATALEGVLFDGMTICAGGFGLCGIPERLIDAIEASGVKDLTIASNNAGIDGQGLGKLLRSRQVKKMISSYVGENKEFERQYLSGELEVEFCPQGTLAERCRAGGAGIPGFYTKTGVGTLVAEGKEVKTFDGQDY
;
A
#
# COMPACT_ATOMS: atom_id res chain seq x y z
N MET A 1 9.36 29.30 8.64
CA MET A 1 8.82 28.02 8.09
C MET A 1 7.36 28.25 7.74
N ALA A 2 6.90 27.74 6.60
CA ALA A 2 5.47 27.77 6.26
C ALA A 2 4.65 26.97 7.28
N ASN A 3 3.43 27.41 7.57
CA ASN A 3 2.48 26.67 8.39
C ASN A 3 2.08 25.38 7.64
N LYS A 4 2.11 24.23 8.32
CA LYS A 4 1.77 22.91 7.75
C LYS A 4 0.40 22.40 8.16
N ARG A 5 -0.40 23.22 8.86
CA ARG A 5 -1.76 22.87 9.30
C ARG A 5 -2.77 23.38 8.28
N TYR A 6 -3.62 22.48 7.82
CA TYR A 6 -4.72 22.76 6.88
C TYR A 6 -6.06 22.56 7.59
N THR A 7 -7.10 23.23 7.10
CA THR A 7 -8.46 23.19 7.66
C THR A 7 -9.20 21.90 7.35
N ASP A 8 -8.89 21.27 6.24
CA ASP A 8 -9.54 20.07 5.73
C ASP A 8 -8.62 19.28 4.79
N ALA A 9 -9.05 18.07 4.43
CA ALA A 9 -8.30 17.14 3.60
C ALA A 9 -8.16 17.61 2.14
N ALA A 10 -9.17 18.31 1.60
CA ALA A 10 -9.12 18.78 0.21
C ALA A 10 -8.05 19.85 0.05
N THR A 11 -8.03 20.85 0.93
CA THR A 11 -7.00 21.90 0.95
C THR A 11 -5.61 21.33 1.22
N ALA A 12 -5.49 20.30 2.06
CA ALA A 12 -4.21 19.65 2.34
C ALA A 12 -3.61 18.91 1.13
N LEU A 13 -4.44 18.50 0.17
CA LEU A 13 -4.04 17.72 -1.00
C LEU A 13 -4.07 18.54 -2.31
N GLU A 14 -4.49 19.80 -2.26
CA GLU A 14 -4.55 20.69 -3.42
C GLU A 14 -3.17 20.85 -4.07
N GLY A 15 -3.07 20.55 -5.37
CA GLY A 15 -1.82 20.61 -6.14
C GLY A 15 -0.79 19.53 -5.77
N VAL A 16 -1.11 18.61 -4.86
CA VAL A 16 -0.21 17.50 -4.47
C VAL A 16 -0.49 16.26 -5.31
N LEU A 17 -1.76 15.93 -5.55
CA LEU A 17 -2.18 14.69 -6.21
C LEU A 17 -1.93 14.71 -7.73
N PHE A 18 -1.52 13.58 -8.28
CA PHE A 18 -1.35 13.36 -9.72
C PHE A 18 -1.52 11.87 -10.08
N ASP A 19 -1.87 11.59 -11.33
CA ASP A 19 -2.03 10.22 -11.83
C ASP A 19 -0.71 9.44 -11.79
N GLY A 20 -0.75 8.18 -11.39
CA GLY A 20 0.45 7.35 -11.25
C GLY A 20 1.24 7.56 -9.96
N MET A 21 0.74 8.36 -9.02
CA MET A 21 1.39 8.58 -7.71
C MET A 21 1.48 7.27 -6.89
N THR A 22 2.60 7.11 -6.18
CA THR A 22 2.74 6.09 -5.13
C THR A 22 2.37 6.67 -3.77
N ILE A 23 1.45 6.01 -3.06
CA ILE A 23 0.96 6.43 -1.74
C ILE A 23 1.27 5.33 -0.72
N CYS A 24 1.93 5.69 0.39
CA CYS A 24 2.03 4.84 1.57
C CYS A 24 0.90 5.21 2.54
N ALA A 25 -0.05 4.30 2.73
CA ALA A 25 -1.24 4.54 3.54
C ALA A 25 -1.16 3.79 4.88
N GLY A 26 -1.46 4.49 5.97
CA GLY A 26 -1.56 3.90 7.30
C GLY A 26 -2.91 3.23 7.56
N GLY A 27 -2.94 2.42 8.61
CA GLY A 27 -4.12 1.72 9.11
C GLY A 27 -3.98 0.20 9.13
N PHE A 28 -4.82 -0.45 9.92
CA PHE A 28 -4.91 -1.91 10.01
C PHE A 28 -6.38 -2.33 9.99
N GLY A 29 -6.81 -2.96 8.89
CA GLY A 29 -8.23 -3.11 8.58
C GLY A 29 -8.89 -1.73 8.43
N LEU A 30 -9.77 -1.39 9.37
CA LEU A 30 -10.42 -0.08 9.48
C LEU A 30 -9.92 0.75 10.69
N CYS A 31 -8.94 0.25 11.44
CA CYS A 31 -8.40 0.95 12.58
C CYS A 31 -7.26 1.89 12.15
N GLY A 32 -7.34 3.17 12.52
CA GLY A 32 -6.28 4.16 12.27
C GLY A 32 -6.13 4.57 10.80
N ILE A 33 -7.18 4.41 9.99
CA ILE A 33 -7.19 4.82 8.59
C ILE A 33 -7.47 6.33 8.45
N PRO A 34 -6.85 7.02 7.47
CA PRO A 34 -7.06 8.44 7.26
C PRO A 34 -8.32 8.72 6.41
N GLU A 35 -9.50 8.40 6.93
CA GLU A 35 -10.79 8.41 6.19
C GLU A 35 -11.01 9.69 5.36
N ARG A 36 -10.86 10.87 5.97
CA ARG A 36 -11.06 12.15 5.29
C ARG A 36 -10.09 12.39 4.12
N LEU A 37 -8.84 11.92 4.23
CA LEU A 37 -7.87 12.02 3.13
C LEU A 37 -8.22 11.03 2.01
N ILE A 38 -8.71 9.84 2.35
CA ILE A 38 -9.16 8.86 1.36
C ILE A 38 -10.37 9.42 0.59
N ASP A 39 -11.33 10.03 1.27
CA ASP A 39 -12.49 10.68 0.63
C ASP A 39 -12.05 11.81 -0.32
N ALA A 40 -11.05 12.60 0.07
CA ALA A 40 -10.51 13.68 -0.77
C ALA A 40 -9.76 13.13 -1.99
N ILE A 41 -9.01 12.03 -1.84
CA ILE A 41 -8.35 11.34 -2.97
C ILE A 41 -9.41 10.77 -3.92
N GLU A 42 -10.46 10.14 -3.39
CA GLU A 42 -11.57 9.62 -4.19
C GLU A 42 -12.22 10.74 -5.02
N ALA A 43 -12.55 11.85 -4.37
CA ALA A 43 -13.18 13.01 -5.01
C ALA A 43 -12.29 13.70 -6.05
N SER A 44 -10.96 13.66 -5.88
CA SER A 44 -10.02 14.24 -6.84
C SER A 44 -10.01 13.52 -8.20
N GLY A 45 -10.43 12.25 -8.23
CA GLY A 45 -10.51 11.45 -9.44
C GLY A 45 -9.16 11.01 -10.04
N VAL A 46 -8.03 11.25 -9.36
CA VAL A 46 -6.71 10.80 -9.83
C VAL A 46 -6.66 9.29 -9.98
N LYS A 47 -5.94 8.79 -10.99
CA LYS A 47 -5.92 7.38 -11.39
C LYS A 47 -4.53 6.79 -11.39
N ASP A 48 -4.48 5.50 -11.71
CA ASP A 48 -3.26 4.72 -11.83
C ASP A 48 -2.39 4.70 -10.57
N LEU A 49 -3.01 4.88 -9.40
CA LEU A 49 -2.30 4.93 -8.13
C LEU A 49 -1.63 3.59 -7.80
N THR A 50 -0.43 3.67 -7.25
CA THR A 50 0.22 2.55 -6.55
C THR A 50 0.09 2.77 -5.06
N ILE A 51 -0.54 1.86 -4.32
CA ILE A 51 -0.75 2.04 -2.88
C ILE A 51 -0.06 0.93 -2.10
N ALA A 52 0.81 1.32 -1.18
CA ALA A 52 1.41 0.45 -0.18
C ALA A 52 0.63 0.59 1.14
N SER A 53 0.01 -0.49 1.59
CA SER A 53 -0.78 -0.53 2.84
C SER A 53 -0.89 -1.97 3.31
N ASN A 54 -1.01 -2.18 4.62
CA ASN A 54 -1.21 -3.52 5.19
C ASN A 54 -2.43 -4.23 4.57
N ASN A 55 -3.53 -3.50 4.42
CA ASN A 55 -4.78 -3.95 3.80
C ASN A 55 -5.39 -2.82 2.97
N ALA A 56 -6.45 -3.13 2.21
CA ALA A 56 -7.27 -2.12 1.54
C ALA A 56 -8.54 -1.72 2.31
N GLY A 57 -8.73 -2.15 3.55
CA GLY A 57 -10.02 -2.02 4.24
C GLY A 57 -11.05 -3.00 3.67
N ILE A 58 -12.33 -2.63 3.66
CA ILE A 58 -13.44 -3.47 3.18
C ILE A 58 -14.20 -2.80 2.04
N ASP A 59 -15.14 -3.52 1.43
CA ASP A 59 -16.05 -2.98 0.41
C ASP A 59 -16.85 -1.80 0.99
N GLY A 60 -16.40 -0.56 0.81
CA GLY A 60 -17.12 0.59 1.37
C GLY A 60 -16.23 1.66 1.89
N GLN A 61 -15.14 1.22 2.49
CA GLN A 61 -14.52 1.93 3.60
C GLN A 61 -13.01 1.76 3.52
N GLY A 62 -12.28 2.78 3.96
CA GLY A 62 -10.84 2.84 3.73
C GLY A 62 -10.53 2.83 2.23
N LEU A 63 -9.41 2.21 1.86
CA LEU A 63 -8.92 2.20 0.48
C LEU A 63 -9.84 1.44 -0.49
N GLY A 64 -10.77 0.61 0.00
CA GLY A 64 -11.78 -0.07 -0.80
C GLY A 64 -12.67 0.89 -1.60
N LYS A 65 -12.79 2.14 -1.15
CA LYS A 65 -13.43 3.23 -1.93
C LYS A 65 -12.68 3.47 -3.25
N LEU A 66 -11.35 3.57 -3.18
CA LEU A 66 -10.49 3.83 -4.33
C LEU A 66 -10.40 2.65 -5.30
N LEU A 67 -10.57 1.42 -4.79
CA LEU A 67 -10.70 0.23 -5.62
C LEU A 67 -11.98 0.28 -6.44
N ARG A 68 -13.12 0.57 -5.81
CA ARG A 68 -14.40 0.71 -6.52
C ARG A 68 -14.41 1.82 -7.55
N SER A 69 -13.81 2.97 -7.24
CA SER A 69 -13.69 4.08 -8.19
C SER A 69 -12.65 3.82 -9.28
N ARG A 70 -11.95 2.67 -9.24
CA ARG A 70 -10.89 2.24 -10.17
C ARG A 70 -9.75 3.26 -10.28
N GLN A 71 -9.39 3.85 -9.15
CA GLN A 71 -8.28 4.80 -9.07
C GLN A 71 -6.95 4.11 -8.77
N VAL A 72 -6.97 2.85 -8.34
CA VAL A 72 -5.77 2.08 -7.99
C VAL A 72 -5.42 1.12 -9.10
N LYS A 73 -4.18 1.20 -9.59
CA LYS A 73 -3.61 0.26 -10.55
C LYS A 73 -2.83 -0.86 -9.87
N LYS A 74 -2.15 -0.54 -8.76
CA LYS A 74 -1.32 -1.50 -8.02
C LYS A 74 -1.50 -1.40 -6.52
N MET A 75 -1.67 -2.54 -5.85
CA MET A 75 -1.58 -2.66 -4.39
C MET A 75 -0.32 -3.43 -3.99
N ILE A 76 0.42 -2.88 -3.02
CA ILE A 76 1.47 -3.60 -2.29
C ILE A 76 0.92 -3.86 -0.90
N SER A 77 0.53 -5.11 -0.61
CA SER A 77 -0.22 -5.45 0.60
C SER A 77 0.17 -6.80 1.18
N SER A 78 -0.07 -6.95 2.47
CA SER A 78 0.19 -8.21 3.18
C SER A 78 -1.04 -9.09 3.32
N TYR A 79 -2.24 -8.52 3.18
CA TYR A 79 -3.48 -9.24 3.33
C TYR A 79 -4.64 -8.56 2.59
N VAL A 80 -5.39 -9.33 1.80
CA VAL A 80 -6.59 -8.86 1.08
C VAL A 80 -7.78 -8.77 2.03
N GLY A 81 -8.15 -9.89 2.66
CA GLY A 81 -9.25 -9.97 3.63
C GLY A 81 -10.65 -9.85 3.04
N GLU A 82 -11.55 -9.17 3.77
CA GLU A 82 -13.01 -9.07 3.54
C GLU A 82 -13.40 -8.02 2.48
N ASN A 83 -12.66 -7.94 1.38
CA ASN A 83 -12.91 -6.98 0.29
C ASN A 83 -13.13 -7.75 -1.02
N LYS A 84 -14.40 -7.99 -1.36
CA LYS A 84 -14.75 -8.79 -2.55
C LYS A 84 -14.34 -8.08 -3.83
N GLU A 85 -14.36 -6.74 -3.84
CA GLU A 85 -13.95 -5.99 -5.02
C GLU A 85 -12.45 -6.10 -5.26
N PHE A 86 -11.63 -6.08 -4.19
CA PHE A 86 -10.20 -6.35 -4.27
C PHE A 86 -9.98 -7.74 -4.87
N GLU A 87 -10.58 -8.77 -4.27
CA GLU A 87 -10.43 -10.16 -4.74
C GLU A 87 -10.84 -10.30 -6.22
N ARG A 88 -11.99 -9.73 -6.60
CA ARG A 88 -12.49 -9.73 -7.99
C ARG A 88 -11.51 -9.04 -8.95
N GLN A 89 -11.03 -7.84 -8.62
CA GLN A 89 -10.10 -7.10 -9.48
C GLN A 89 -8.75 -7.79 -9.59
N TYR A 90 -8.25 -8.38 -8.51
CA TYR A 90 -7.02 -9.18 -8.54
C TYR A 90 -7.17 -10.41 -9.44
N LEU A 91 -8.22 -11.22 -9.25
CA LEU A 91 -8.44 -12.45 -10.02
C LEU A 91 -8.74 -12.18 -11.50
N SER A 92 -9.30 -11.00 -11.83
CA SER A 92 -9.54 -10.58 -13.22
C SER A 92 -8.33 -9.90 -13.88
N GLY A 93 -7.28 -9.59 -13.12
CA GLY A 93 -6.11 -8.85 -13.62
C GLY A 93 -6.35 -7.35 -13.81
N GLU A 94 -7.48 -6.81 -13.34
CA GLU A 94 -7.75 -5.36 -13.31
C GLU A 94 -6.84 -4.63 -12.32
N LEU A 95 -6.42 -5.30 -11.23
CA LEU A 95 -5.55 -4.77 -10.18
C LEU A 95 -4.26 -5.60 -10.08
N GLU A 96 -3.11 -4.95 -10.23
CA GLU A 96 -1.82 -5.57 -9.92
C GLU A 96 -1.66 -5.69 -8.40
N VAL A 97 -1.29 -6.87 -7.92
CA VAL A 97 -1.06 -7.11 -6.48
C VAL A 97 0.33 -7.67 -6.26
N GLU A 98 1.13 -6.94 -5.49
CA GLU A 98 2.38 -7.43 -4.94
C GLU A 98 2.14 -7.87 -3.50
N PHE A 99 2.03 -9.19 -3.30
CA PHE A 99 1.94 -9.75 -1.96
C PHE A 99 3.27 -9.63 -1.21
N CYS A 100 3.25 -8.91 -0.10
CA CYS A 100 4.42 -8.68 0.74
C CYS A 100 4.12 -9.07 2.19
N PRO A 101 4.86 -10.01 2.81
CA PRO A 101 4.63 -10.39 4.20
C PRO A 101 4.61 -9.16 5.12
N GLN A 102 3.70 -9.12 6.09
CA GLN A 102 3.43 -7.93 6.90
C GLN A 102 4.69 -7.35 7.56
N GLY A 103 5.54 -8.21 8.15
CA GLY A 103 6.82 -7.78 8.74
C GLY A 103 7.78 -7.20 7.70
N THR A 104 7.86 -7.81 6.52
CA THR A 104 8.68 -7.32 5.41
C THR A 104 8.15 -5.99 4.86
N LEU A 105 6.84 -5.81 4.74
CA LEU A 105 6.23 -4.55 4.30
C LEU A 105 6.53 -3.42 5.29
N ALA A 106 6.35 -3.67 6.58
CA ALA A 106 6.69 -2.72 7.63
C ALA A 106 8.18 -2.34 7.59
N GLU A 107 9.07 -3.33 7.45
CA GLU A 107 10.51 -3.09 7.40
C GLU A 107 10.94 -2.38 6.12
N ARG A 108 10.30 -2.62 4.97
CA ARG A 108 10.51 -1.84 3.73
C ARG A 108 10.17 -0.37 3.92
N CYS A 109 9.02 -0.07 4.53
CA CYS A 109 8.63 1.31 4.83
C CYS A 109 9.62 1.97 5.80
N ARG A 110 10.02 1.25 6.86
CA ARG A 110 11.01 1.73 7.84
C ARG A 110 12.37 1.99 7.19
N ALA A 111 12.85 1.04 6.38
CA ALA A 111 14.13 1.13 5.68
C ALA A 111 14.17 2.33 4.73
N GLY A 112 13.12 2.54 3.93
CA GLY A 112 13.00 3.70 3.04
C GLY A 112 13.06 5.03 3.80
N GLY A 113 12.32 5.16 4.90
CA GLY A 113 12.37 6.35 5.76
C GLY A 113 13.71 6.56 6.47
N ALA A 114 14.47 5.49 6.68
CA ALA A 114 15.80 5.52 7.31
C ALA A 114 16.97 5.62 6.31
N GLY A 115 16.69 5.71 5.00
CA GLY A 115 17.73 5.76 3.96
C GLY A 115 18.46 4.43 3.70
N ILE A 116 17.85 3.30 4.07
CA ILE A 116 18.38 1.96 3.85
C ILE A 116 17.76 1.38 2.56
N PRO A 117 18.55 1.13 1.50
CA PRO A 117 18.01 0.73 0.19
C PRO A 117 17.58 -0.74 0.11
N GLY A 118 18.01 -1.59 1.05
CA GLY A 118 17.68 -3.01 1.08
C GLY A 118 18.12 -3.68 2.38
N PHE A 119 17.47 -4.79 2.71
CA PHE A 119 17.75 -5.63 3.87
C PHE A 119 17.44 -7.10 3.54
N TYR A 120 18.10 -8.03 4.25
CA TYR A 120 17.85 -9.47 4.15
C TYR A 120 16.89 -9.92 5.27
N THR A 121 16.00 -10.86 4.98
CA THR A 121 15.06 -11.38 5.99
C THR A 121 14.68 -12.83 5.69
N LYS A 122 14.70 -13.66 6.74
CA LYS A 122 14.28 -15.07 6.65
C LYS A 122 12.80 -15.23 6.26
N THR A 123 11.99 -14.18 6.40
CA THR A 123 10.57 -14.20 6.08
C THR A 123 10.32 -14.43 4.57
N GLY A 124 9.79 -15.60 4.22
CA GLY A 124 9.40 -15.95 2.85
C GLY A 124 10.39 -16.85 2.13
N VAL A 125 11.56 -17.15 2.72
CA VAL A 125 12.53 -18.11 2.19
C VAL A 125 11.85 -19.46 1.94
N GLY A 126 12.08 -20.04 0.76
CA GLY A 126 11.45 -21.30 0.33
C GLY A 126 9.98 -21.18 -0.10
N THR A 127 9.45 -19.98 -0.27
CA THR A 127 8.08 -19.75 -0.74
C THR A 127 8.06 -18.89 -2.01
N LEU A 128 6.90 -18.77 -2.66
CA LEU A 128 6.69 -17.90 -3.84
C LEU A 128 7.11 -16.44 -3.58
N VAL A 129 7.07 -15.97 -2.33
CA VAL A 129 7.48 -14.62 -1.96
C VAL A 129 8.98 -14.38 -2.25
N ALA A 130 9.82 -15.41 -2.23
CA ALA A 130 11.26 -15.29 -2.48
C ALA A 130 11.63 -15.36 -3.97
N GLU A 131 10.71 -15.75 -4.86
CA GLU A 131 11.01 -15.88 -6.29
C GLU A 131 11.46 -14.54 -6.90
N GLY A 132 12.54 -14.58 -7.69
CA GLY A 132 13.11 -13.40 -8.34
C GLY A 132 13.89 -12.44 -7.41
N LYS A 133 14.12 -12.80 -6.14
CA LYS A 133 14.90 -12.00 -5.18
C LYS A 133 16.26 -12.63 -4.90
N GLU A 134 17.25 -11.80 -4.58
CA GLU A 134 18.56 -12.27 -4.13
C GLU A 134 18.43 -12.95 -2.76
N VAL A 135 19.00 -14.14 -2.63
CA VAL A 135 19.06 -14.91 -1.38
C VAL A 135 20.50 -14.95 -0.90
N LYS A 136 20.71 -14.74 0.41
CA LYS A 136 22.04 -14.77 1.00
C LYS A 136 22.08 -15.60 2.28
N THR A 137 23.08 -16.46 2.36
CA THR A 137 23.31 -17.28 3.55
C THR A 137 24.13 -16.50 4.59
N PHE A 138 23.60 -16.41 5.81
CA PHE A 138 24.28 -15.91 7.00
C PHE A 138 24.29 -17.02 8.05
N ASP A 139 25.47 -17.40 8.56
CA ASP A 139 25.64 -18.43 9.60
C ASP A 139 24.92 -19.76 9.28
N GLY A 140 24.98 -20.19 8.01
CA GLY A 140 24.34 -21.42 7.53
C GLY A 140 22.82 -21.35 7.42
N GLN A 141 22.23 -20.15 7.45
CA GLN A 141 20.79 -19.92 7.27
C GLN A 141 20.56 -18.96 6.10
N ASP A 142 19.57 -19.26 5.26
CA ASP A 142 19.19 -18.40 4.14
C ASP A 142 18.24 -17.28 4.59
N TYR A 143 18.43 -16.10 4.02
CA TYR A 143 17.67 -14.86 4.22
C TYR A 143 17.42 -14.16 2.89
#